data_AF-A0A2W1DC33-F1
#
_entry.id   AF-A0A2W1DC33-F1
#
_cell.length_a   1.000
_cell.length_b   1.000
_cell.length_c   1.000
_cell.angle_alpha   90.00
_cell.angle_beta   90.00
_cell.angle_gamma   90.00
#
_symmetry.space_group_name_H-M   'P 1'
#
loop_
_entity.id
_entity.type
_entity.pdbx_description
1 polymer ?
#
loop_
_entity_poly.entity_id
_entity_poly.type
_entity_poly.pdbx_seq_one_letter_code
_entity_poly.pdbx_strand_id
1 'polypeptide(L)'
;MNATLLPSLTDEIFRNEPGPEVDAAWRRISDERPIAISREEVIALGKDPNKSVRYPESYGLGEAYAARIDVFHQLHCLDALRREAYFDHYYGNKYADFNSTTKLHKTHLSHCVYYLLQNIMCQANVDVYTHVWTDTVLNPFPDFQINHQCKNFDAILDWQQRNSAGLDEFYKLRRPESFGPALKMSEEFKDVWREAEFFDHNADHSKGEGHHIG
;
A
#
# COMPACT_ATOMS: atom_id res chain seq x y z
N MET A 1 -10.35 -7.58 18.01
CA MET A 1 -9.80 -6.26 17.65
C MET A 1 -9.98 -5.34 18.85
N ASN A 2 -9.02 -4.46 19.16
CA ASN A 2 -9.15 -3.51 20.26
C ASN A 2 -9.21 -2.07 19.73
N ALA A 3 -10.36 -1.67 19.18
CA ALA A 3 -10.56 -0.36 18.55
C ALA A 3 -10.96 0.73 19.56
N THR A 4 -10.35 0.74 20.76
CA THR A 4 -10.64 1.76 21.78
C THR A 4 -10.18 3.14 21.33
N LEU A 5 -10.92 4.17 21.74
CA LEU A 5 -10.61 5.56 21.39
C LEU A 5 -9.19 5.98 21.81
N LEU A 6 -8.72 5.49 22.96
CA LEU A 6 -7.33 5.68 23.41
C LEU A 6 -6.46 4.47 23.07
N PRO A 7 -5.15 4.67 22.81
CA PRO A 7 -4.20 3.59 22.58
C PRO A 7 -4.22 2.57 23.72
N SER A 8 -4.12 1.30 23.36
CA SER A 8 -3.82 0.23 24.31
C SER A 8 -2.37 -0.22 24.10
N LEU A 9 -1.77 -0.85 25.11
CA LEU A 9 -0.37 -1.31 25.10
C LEU A 9 -0.03 -2.23 23.90
N THR A 10 -1.02 -2.82 23.24
CA THR A 10 -0.81 -3.76 22.12
C THR A 10 -0.81 -3.10 20.74
N ASP A 11 -1.28 -1.86 20.60
CA ASP A 11 -1.40 -1.15 19.30
C ASP A 11 -0.57 0.16 19.26
N GLU A 12 0.31 0.35 20.23
CA GLU A 12 0.93 1.65 20.51
C GLU A 12 1.71 2.20 19.31
N ILE A 13 2.53 1.38 18.65
CA ILE A 13 3.41 1.88 17.58
C ILE A 13 2.67 2.41 16.35
N PHE A 14 1.53 1.81 15.97
CA PHE A 14 0.76 2.27 14.80
C PHE A 14 -0.10 3.51 15.09
N ARG A 15 -0.27 3.86 16.38
CA ARG A 15 -1.07 4.99 16.87
C ARG A 15 -0.22 6.15 17.37
N ASN A 16 1.10 5.99 17.40
CA ASN A 16 2.04 7.01 17.82
C ASN A 16 2.18 8.14 16.79
N GLU A 17 2.66 9.28 17.28
CA GLU A 17 3.05 10.41 16.42
C GLU A 17 4.09 10.01 15.38
N PRO A 18 4.12 10.67 14.21
CA PRO A 18 5.09 10.39 13.15
C PRO A 18 6.54 10.35 13.64
N GLY A 19 7.26 9.32 13.20
CA GLY A 19 8.66 9.11 13.55
C GLY A 19 9.24 7.87 12.89
N PRO A 20 10.59 7.69 12.94
CA PRO A 20 11.27 6.64 12.20
C PRO A 20 10.78 5.22 12.51
N GLU A 21 10.46 4.94 13.78
CA GLU A 21 9.98 3.63 14.23
C GLU A 21 8.55 3.35 13.74
N VAL A 22 7.68 4.37 13.79
CA VAL A 22 6.30 4.31 13.27
C VAL A 22 6.34 4.07 11.76
N ASP A 23 7.15 4.82 11.02
CA ASP A 23 7.30 4.64 9.58
C ASP A 23 7.90 3.29 9.19
N ALA A 24 8.82 2.74 10.01
CA ALA A 24 9.33 1.39 9.81
C ALA A 24 8.24 0.33 10.04
N ALA A 25 7.42 0.50 11.08
CA ALA A 25 6.32 -0.41 11.37
C ALA A 25 5.26 -0.40 10.25
N TRP A 26 4.84 0.78 9.79
CA TRP A 26 3.90 0.92 8.68
C TRP A 26 4.47 0.33 7.38
N ARG A 27 5.71 0.67 6.99
CA ARG A 27 6.38 0.09 5.81
C ARG A 27 6.48 -1.44 5.86
N ARG A 28 6.69 -2.02 7.05
CA ARG A 28 6.76 -3.48 7.21
C ARG A 28 5.44 -4.13 6.81
N ILE A 29 4.31 -3.59 7.25
CA ILE A 29 2.99 -4.20 7.00
C ILE A 29 2.38 -3.80 5.66
N SER A 30 2.90 -2.77 4.99
CA SER A 30 2.51 -2.35 3.64
C SER A 30 3.52 -2.79 2.57
N ASP A 31 4.16 -3.95 2.75
CA ASP A 31 5.15 -4.48 1.81
C ASP A 31 4.53 -4.85 0.45
N GLU A 32 4.50 -3.88 -0.46
CA GLU A 32 3.95 -4.03 -1.81
C GLU A 32 4.93 -4.68 -2.80
N ARG A 33 5.99 -5.34 -2.35
CA ARG A 33 6.89 -6.05 -3.26
C ARG A 33 6.12 -7.07 -4.09
N PRO A 34 6.43 -7.19 -5.38
CA PRO A 34 5.72 -8.12 -6.24
C PRO A 34 6.12 -9.56 -5.89
N ILE A 35 5.19 -10.47 -6.09
CA ILE A 35 5.38 -11.91 -5.97
C ILE A 35 5.40 -12.55 -7.36
N ALA A 36 6.01 -13.72 -7.44
CA ALA A 36 5.98 -14.56 -8.63
C ALA A 36 4.78 -15.51 -8.56
N ILE A 37 3.95 -15.52 -9.60
CA ILE A 37 2.88 -16.51 -9.80
C ILE A 37 3.05 -17.24 -11.13
N SER A 38 2.61 -18.49 -11.16
CA SER A 38 2.59 -19.34 -12.35
C SER A 38 1.59 -18.85 -13.40
N ARG A 39 1.75 -19.36 -14.62
CA ARG A 39 0.81 -19.13 -15.72
C ARG A 39 -0.61 -19.61 -15.37
N GLU A 40 -0.70 -20.75 -14.69
CA GLU A 40 -1.95 -21.38 -14.25
C GLU A 40 -2.67 -20.49 -13.23
N GLU A 41 -1.93 -19.89 -12.29
CA GLU A 41 -2.47 -18.94 -11.32
C GLU A 41 -2.98 -17.67 -11.99
N VAL A 42 -2.28 -17.13 -12.99
CA VAL A 42 -2.76 -15.98 -13.78
C VAL A 42 -4.11 -16.30 -14.43
N ILE A 43 -4.26 -17.51 -15.00
CA ILE A 43 -5.52 -17.96 -15.61
C ILE A 43 -6.61 -18.16 -14.56
N ALA A 44 -6.28 -18.75 -13.40
CA ALA A 44 -7.22 -18.95 -12.31
C ALA A 44 -7.76 -17.63 -11.74
N LEU A 45 -6.96 -16.56 -11.82
CA LEU A 45 -7.38 -15.19 -11.50
C LEU A 45 -8.24 -14.53 -12.61
N GLY A 46 -8.54 -15.26 -13.69
CA GLY A 46 -9.31 -14.75 -14.84
C GLY A 46 -8.54 -13.73 -15.67
N LYS A 47 -7.20 -13.73 -15.61
CA LYS A 47 -6.34 -12.81 -16.37
C LYS A 47 -5.72 -13.53 -17.57
N ASP A 48 -5.33 -12.74 -18.57
CA ASP A 48 -4.68 -13.23 -19.79
C ASP A 48 -3.15 -13.23 -19.61
N PRO A 49 -2.48 -14.40 -19.59
CA PRO A 49 -1.03 -14.47 -19.44
C PRO A 49 -0.25 -13.71 -20.53
N ASN A 50 -0.83 -13.49 -21.72
CA ASN A 50 -0.16 -12.74 -22.78
C ASN A 50 -0.17 -11.22 -22.52
N LYS A 51 -1.00 -10.74 -21.58
CA LYS A 51 -1.09 -9.33 -21.18
C LYS A 51 -0.50 -9.07 -19.79
N SER A 52 -0.19 -10.12 -19.04
CA SER A 52 0.44 -10.04 -17.74
C SER A 52 1.95 -9.82 -17.86
N VAL A 53 2.53 -9.11 -16.90
CA VAL A 53 3.98 -8.89 -16.86
C VAL A 53 4.68 -10.19 -16.47
N ARG A 54 5.41 -10.78 -17.42
CA ARG A 54 6.24 -11.97 -17.18
C ARG A 54 7.63 -11.55 -16.70
N TYR A 55 8.17 -12.25 -15.72
CA TYR A 55 9.57 -12.10 -15.32
C TYR A 55 10.52 -12.62 -16.41
N PRO A 56 11.70 -11.99 -16.61
CA PRO A 56 12.68 -12.47 -17.56
C PRO A 56 13.27 -13.80 -17.09
N GLU A 57 13.66 -14.66 -18.03
CA GLU A 57 14.30 -15.95 -17.73
C GLU A 57 15.58 -15.79 -16.88
N SER A 58 16.28 -14.66 -17.04
CA SER A 58 17.49 -14.34 -16.27
C SER A 58 17.27 -14.26 -14.76
N TYR A 59 16.03 -14.18 -14.28
CA TYR A 59 15.72 -14.15 -12.85
C TYR A 59 15.63 -15.56 -12.25
N GLY A 60 15.71 -16.62 -13.06
CA GLY A 60 15.74 -18.00 -12.57
C GLY A 60 14.42 -18.49 -11.98
N LEU A 61 13.31 -17.78 -12.22
CA LEU A 61 11.98 -18.09 -11.69
C LEU A 61 11.16 -19.01 -12.61
N GLY A 62 11.73 -19.45 -13.73
CA GLY A 62 11.00 -20.17 -14.78
C GLY A 62 9.96 -19.27 -15.47
N GLU A 63 8.86 -19.85 -15.94
CA GLU A 63 7.72 -19.08 -16.43
C GLU A 63 6.90 -18.53 -15.25
N ALA A 64 7.24 -17.31 -14.83
CA ALA A 64 6.60 -16.62 -13.72
C ALA A 64 6.12 -15.23 -14.10
N TYR A 65 5.06 -14.78 -13.44
CA TYR A 65 4.41 -13.49 -13.67
C TYR A 65 4.42 -12.66 -12.40
N ALA A 66 4.59 -11.35 -12.56
CA ALA A 66 4.54 -10.42 -11.44
C ALA A 66 3.09 -10.17 -11.01
N ALA A 67 2.83 -10.36 -9.72
CA ALA A 67 1.57 -10.03 -9.07
C ALA A 67 1.82 -9.38 -7.71
N ARG A 68 0.77 -8.91 -7.03
CA ARG A 68 0.83 -8.39 -5.66
C ARG A 68 -0.35 -8.93 -4.87
N ILE A 69 -0.17 -9.13 -3.57
CA ILE A 69 -1.29 -9.46 -2.68
C ILE A 69 -2.00 -8.16 -2.30
N ASP A 70 -3.32 -8.17 -2.50
CA ASP A 70 -4.18 -6.99 -2.41
C ASP A 70 -4.16 -6.29 -1.03
N VAL A 71 -4.07 -7.04 0.08
CA VAL A 71 -4.05 -6.47 1.44
C VAL A 71 -2.89 -5.50 1.67
N PHE A 72 -1.73 -5.71 1.03
CA PHE A 72 -0.59 -4.79 1.16
C PHE A 72 -0.82 -3.48 0.42
N HIS A 73 -1.56 -3.49 -0.69
CA HIS A 73 -1.97 -2.25 -1.36
C HIS A 73 -3.01 -1.49 -0.52
N GLN A 74 -3.93 -2.22 0.13
CA GLN A 74 -4.87 -1.59 1.08
C GLN A 74 -4.12 -0.91 2.23
N LEU A 75 -3.12 -1.58 2.81
CA LEU A 75 -2.30 -1.01 3.88
C LEU A 75 -1.41 0.15 3.41
N HIS A 76 -0.91 0.10 2.17
CA HIS A 76 -0.24 1.24 1.53
C HIS A 76 -1.18 2.45 1.40
N CYS A 77 -2.40 2.25 0.91
CA CYS A 77 -3.40 3.31 0.78
C CYS A 77 -3.78 3.89 2.15
N LEU A 78 -3.88 3.05 3.19
CA LEU A 78 -4.15 3.48 4.56
C LEU A 78 -2.98 4.30 5.13
N ASP A 79 -1.73 3.87 4.92
CA ASP A 79 -0.54 4.64 5.33
C ASP A 79 -0.46 5.98 4.59
N ALA A 80 -0.81 6.02 3.30
CA ALA A 80 -0.89 7.27 2.54
C ALA A 80 -1.89 8.25 3.21
N LEU A 81 -3.09 7.78 3.58
CA LEU A 81 -4.07 8.61 4.29
C LEU A 81 -3.58 9.05 5.67
N ARG A 82 -2.91 8.16 6.42
CA ARG A 82 -2.27 8.51 7.68
C ARG A 82 -1.26 9.63 7.50
N ARG A 83 -0.39 9.54 6.48
CA ARG A 83 0.62 10.56 6.19
C ARG A 83 -0.01 11.90 5.78
N GLU A 84 -1.14 11.89 5.06
CA GLU A 84 -1.92 13.10 4.80
C GLU A 84 -2.50 13.73 6.08
N ALA A 85 -2.96 12.92 7.05
CA ALA A 85 -3.43 13.42 8.33
C ALA A 85 -2.30 14.13 9.13
N TYR A 86 -1.04 13.80 8.84
CA TYR A 86 0.16 14.45 9.35
C TYR A 86 0.90 15.25 8.27
N PHE A 87 0.16 15.99 7.43
CA PHE A 87 0.68 16.66 6.25
C PHE A 87 1.94 17.47 6.51
N ASP A 88 1.94 18.34 7.52
CA ASP A 88 3.06 19.23 7.83
C ASP A 88 4.36 18.45 8.12
N HIS A 89 4.25 17.30 8.80
CA HIS A 89 5.39 16.45 9.10
C HIS A 89 5.97 15.79 7.85
N TYR A 90 5.12 15.21 7.00
CA TYR A 90 5.57 14.41 5.85
C TYR A 90 5.84 15.23 4.59
N TYR A 91 5.17 16.37 4.46
CA TYR A 91 5.10 17.13 3.21
C TYR A 91 5.33 18.63 3.37
N GLY A 92 5.33 19.18 4.59
CA GLY A 92 5.50 20.63 4.84
C GLY A 92 6.81 21.22 4.33
N ASN A 93 7.85 20.39 4.18
CA ASN A 93 9.12 20.80 3.55
C ASN A 93 9.03 20.93 2.02
N LYS A 94 8.03 20.31 1.39
CA LYS A 94 7.85 20.28 -0.07
C LYS A 94 6.69 21.16 -0.54
N TYR A 95 5.63 21.27 0.26
CA TYR A 95 4.39 21.94 -0.09
C TYR A 95 3.98 22.87 1.05
N ALA A 96 3.46 24.05 0.71
CA ALA A 96 2.97 25.01 1.71
C ALA A 96 1.69 24.52 2.39
N ASP A 97 0.85 23.82 1.64
CA ASP A 97 -0.38 23.18 2.08
C ASP A 97 -0.79 22.07 1.09
N PHE A 98 -1.85 21.33 1.41
CA PHE A 98 -2.41 20.32 0.51
C PHE A 98 -2.84 20.89 -0.86
N ASN A 99 -3.28 22.14 -0.93
CA ASN A 99 -3.70 22.73 -2.20
C ASN A 99 -2.52 22.96 -3.15
N SER A 100 -1.32 23.15 -2.61
CA SER A 100 -0.09 23.32 -3.38
C SER A 100 0.53 22.01 -3.89
N THR A 101 -0.03 20.84 -3.55
CA THR A 101 0.49 19.56 -4.04
C THR A 101 0.23 19.37 -5.54
N THR A 102 1.03 18.49 -6.17
CA THR A 102 0.87 18.15 -7.59
C THR A 102 -0.46 17.47 -7.89
N LYS A 103 -0.87 17.48 -9.16
CA LYS A 103 -2.05 16.75 -9.64
C LYS A 103 -1.93 15.25 -9.36
N LEU A 104 -0.75 14.66 -9.60
CA LEU A 104 -0.49 13.26 -9.29
C LEU A 104 -0.72 12.96 -7.80
N HIS A 105 -0.23 13.80 -6.89
CA HIS A 105 -0.42 13.58 -5.46
C HIS A 105 -1.92 13.52 -5.09
N LYS A 106 -2.71 14.49 -5.57
CA LYS A 106 -4.17 14.52 -5.33
C LYS A 106 -4.89 13.34 -5.98
N THR A 107 -4.52 12.99 -7.20
CA THR A 107 -5.09 11.83 -7.92
C THR A 107 -4.74 10.52 -7.21
N HIS A 108 -3.53 10.37 -6.72
CA HIS A 108 -3.11 9.17 -5.98
C HIS A 108 -3.87 9.04 -4.66
N LEU A 109 -4.02 10.13 -3.90
CA LEU A 109 -4.82 10.13 -2.69
C LEU A 109 -6.29 9.77 -2.95
N SER A 110 -6.88 10.33 -4.01
CA SER A 110 -8.24 10.00 -4.44
C SER A 110 -8.39 8.52 -4.80
N HIS A 111 -7.41 7.95 -5.50
CA HIS A 111 -7.34 6.51 -5.77
C HIS A 111 -7.30 5.69 -4.48
N CYS A 112 -6.45 6.06 -3.51
CA CYS A 112 -6.35 5.37 -2.23
C CYS A 112 -7.69 5.33 -1.49
N VAL A 113 -8.39 6.47 -1.39
CA VAL A 113 -9.71 6.56 -0.75
C VAL A 113 -10.72 5.66 -1.48
N TYR A 114 -10.79 5.76 -2.80
CA TYR A 114 -11.75 4.99 -3.58
C TYR A 114 -11.47 3.49 -3.54
N TYR A 115 -10.20 3.09 -3.62
CA TYR A 115 -9.79 1.68 -3.56
C TYR A 115 -10.08 1.05 -2.19
N LEU A 116 -9.84 1.76 -1.10
CA LEU A 116 -10.24 1.32 0.24
C LEU A 116 -11.76 1.20 0.37
N LEU A 117 -12.51 2.16 -0.16
CA LEU A 117 -13.98 2.10 -0.18
C LEU A 117 -14.47 0.84 -0.93
N GLN A 118 -13.93 0.56 -2.12
CA GLN A 118 -14.29 -0.63 -2.88
C GLN A 118 -14.00 -1.92 -2.09
N ASN A 119 -12.86 -1.99 -1.40
CA ASN A 119 -12.52 -3.16 -0.58
C ASN A 119 -13.42 -3.34 0.64
N ILE A 120 -13.73 -2.25 1.35
CA ILE A 120 -14.65 -2.26 2.49
C ILE A 120 -16.04 -2.73 2.04
N MET A 121 -16.54 -2.19 0.92
CA MET A 121 -17.83 -2.60 0.35
C MET A 121 -17.81 -4.04 -0.19
N CYS A 122 -16.68 -4.50 -0.71
CA CYS A 122 -16.54 -5.86 -1.23
C CYS A 122 -16.54 -6.91 -0.11
N GLN A 123 -15.85 -6.63 1.00
CA GLN A 123 -15.84 -7.53 2.15
C GLN A 123 -17.11 -7.40 3.01
N ALA A 124 -17.76 -6.23 2.99
CA ALA A 124 -19.05 -5.93 3.63
C ALA A 124 -19.22 -6.61 5.00
N ASN A 125 -18.33 -6.32 5.95
CA ASN A 125 -18.40 -6.92 7.28
C ASN A 125 -19.76 -6.63 7.95
N VAL A 126 -20.44 -7.68 8.41
CA VAL A 126 -21.75 -7.62 9.07
C VAL A 126 -21.68 -7.83 10.59
N ASP A 127 -20.49 -7.88 11.17
CA ASP A 127 -20.31 -7.96 12.62
C ASP A 127 -20.95 -6.73 13.30
N VAL A 128 -21.70 -6.96 14.37
CA VAL A 128 -22.53 -5.94 15.02
C VAL A 128 -21.82 -5.38 16.25
N TYR A 129 -21.72 -4.05 16.32
CA TYR A 129 -21.32 -3.36 17.54
C TYR A 129 -22.53 -2.97 18.38
N THR A 130 -22.35 -2.86 19.70
CA THR A 130 -23.41 -2.46 20.62
C THR A 130 -23.15 -1.05 21.17
N HIS A 131 -24.02 -0.57 22.07
CA HIS A 131 -23.82 0.71 22.75
C HIS A 131 -23.87 0.49 24.26
N VAL A 132 -23.06 1.27 24.98
CA VAL A 132 -22.92 1.24 26.43
C VAL A 132 -23.19 2.62 27.03
N TRP A 133 -23.56 2.65 28.31
CA TRP A 133 -23.67 3.90 29.06
C TRP A 133 -22.30 4.26 29.67
N THR A 134 -21.92 5.53 29.57
CA THR A 134 -20.71 6.06 30.20
C THR A 134 -21.06 7.20 31.15
N ASP A 135 -20.15 7.57 32.04
CA ASP A 135 -20.28 8.74 32.92
C ASP A 135 -19.92 10.06 32.22
N THR A 136 -19.36 9.98 31.00
CA THR A 136 -18.82 11.11 30.26
C THR A 136 -19.84 11.71 29.29
N VAL A 137 -20.72 10.90 28.70
CA VAL A 137 -21.74 11.37 27.76
C VAL A 137 -23.12 10.83 28.13
N LEU A 138 -24.15 11.68 27.97
CA LEU A 138 -25.54 11.32 28.27
C LEU A 138 -26.19 10.41 27.23
N ASN A 139 -25.63 10.37 26.01
CA ASN A 139 -26.11 9.53 24.91
C ASN A 139 -25.41 8.15 24.93
N PRO A 140 -26.02 7.08 24.38
CA PRO A 140 -25.36 5.78 24.26
C PRO A 140 -24.02 5.89 23.52
N PHE A 141 -22.94 5.41 24.12
CA PHE A 141 -21.60 5.43 23.54
C PHE A 141 -21.34 4.12 22.78
N PRO A 142 -20.79 4.15 21.56
CA PRO A 142 -20.54 2.94 20.80
C PRO A 142 -19.45 2.08 21.44
N ASP A 143 -19.71 0.77 21.52
CA ASP A 143 -18.73 -0.23 21.93
C ASP A 143 -18.13 -0.93 20.70
N PHE A 144 -16.93 -0.50 20.30
CA PHE A 144 -16.22 -1.04 19.15
C PHE A 144 -15.45 -2.34 19.44
N GLN A 145 -15.55 -2.92 20.65
CA GLN A 145 -14.95 -4.21 20.96
C GLN A 145 -15.77 -5.36 20.38
N ILE A 146 -15.65 -5.56 19.08
CA ILE A 146 -16.37 -6.60 18.35
C ILE A 146 -15.52 -7.86 18.23
N ASN A 147 -16.16 -9.03 18.40
CA ASN A 147 -15.55 -10.34 18.20
C ASN A 147 -15.48 -10.69 16.70
N HIS A 148 -14.41 -10.23 16.05
CA HIS A 148 -14.14 -10.53 14.64
C HIS A 148 -13.54 -11.92 14.43
N GLN A 149 -13.91 -12.57 13.32
CA GLN A 149 -13.15 -13.69 12.76
C GLN A 149 -12.14 -13.15 11.75
N CYS A 150 -10.88 -13.07 12.15
CA CYS A 150 -9.81 -12.53 11.31
C CYS A 150 -9.04 -13.63 10.60
N LYS A 151 -8.56 -13.34 9.38
CA LYS A 151 -7.45 -14.10 8.80
C LYS A 151 -6.18 -13.84 9.62
N ASN A 152 -5.30 -14.82 9.70
CA ASN A 152 -4.00 -14.65 10.34
C ASN A 152 -3.11 -13.74 9.48
N PHE A 153 -3.10 -12.45 9.78
CA PHE A 153 -2.34 -11.46 9.01
C PHE A 153 -0.83 -11.67 9.13
N ASP A 154 -0.32 -12.08 10.30
CA ASP A 154 1.10 -12.36 10.48
C ASP A 154 1.56 -13.50 9.57
N ALA A 155 0.76 -14.56 9.43
CA ALA A 155 1.08 -15.65 8.49
C ALA A 155 1.12 -15.17 7.02
N ILE A 156 0.25 -14.24 6.64
CA ILE A 156 0.23 -13.64 5.30
C ILE A 156 1.47 -12.76 5.09
N LEU A 157 1.81 -11.93 6.08
CA LEU A 157 2.97 -11.06 6.07
C LEU A 157 4.28 -11.85 6.00
N ASP A 158 4.42 -12.88 6.83
CA ASP A 158 5.59 -13.77 6.82
C ASP A 158 5.73 -14.51 5.49
N TRP A 159 4.61 -14.87 4.85
CA TRP A 159 4.64 -15.43 3.51
C TRP A 159 5.08 -14.39 2.47
N GLN A 160 4.52 -13.19 2.50
CA GLN A 160 4.89 -12.09 1.60
C GLN A 160 6.38 -11.80 1.67
N GLN A 161 6.91 -11.63 2.88
CA GLN A 161 8.32 -11.27 3.08
C GLN A 161 9.29 -12.34 2.56
N ARG A 162 8.89 -13.62 2.54
CA ARG A 162 9.68 -14.74 2.03
C ARG A 162 9.55 -14.96 0.52
N ASN A 163 8.44 -14.57 -0.09
CA ASN A 163 8.11 -14.90 -1.48
C ASN A 163 8.12 -13.67 -2.42
N SER A 164 8.30 -12.48 -1.88
CA SER A 164 8.46 -11.25 -2.65
C SER A 164 9.77 -11.25 -3.44
N ALA A 165 9.70 -10.81 -4.70
CA ALA A 165 10.87 -10.47 -5.50
C ALA A 165 11.49 -9.13 -5.07
N GLY A 166 12.77 -8.94 -5.40
CA GLY A 166 13.47 -7.68 -5.17
C GLY A 166 12.86 -6.51 -5.96
N LEU A 167 12.78 -5.34 -5.34
CA LEU A 167 12.23 -4.14 -5.98
C LEU A 167 13.13 -3.65 -7.12
N ASP A 168 14.44 -3.64 -6.90
CA ASP A 168 15.42 -3.17 -7.87
C ASP A 168 15.30 -3.95 -9.19
N GLU A 169 15.18 -5.27 -9.09
CA GLU A 169 14.91 -6.15 -10.21
C GLU A 169 13.58 -5.81 -10.88
N PHE A 170 12.50 -5.71 -10.11
CA PHE A 170 11.19 -5.38 -10.66
C PHE A 170 11.18 -4.04 -11.41
N TYR A 171 11.83 -3.00 -10.88
CA TYR A 171 11.91 -1.69 -11.53
C TYR A 171 12.83 -1.67 -12.75
N LYS A 172 13.72 -2.65 -12.90
CA LYS A 172 14.54 -2.84 -14.11
C LYS A 172 13.75 -3.54 -15.23
N LEU A 173 12.56 -4.09 -14.97
CA LEU A 173 11.73 -4.69 -16.01
C LEU A 173 11.41 -3.69 -17.10
N ARG A 174 11.52 -4.14 -18.35
CA ARG A 174 11.15 -3.38 -19.54
C ARG A 174 10.20 -4.23 -20.37
N ARG A 175 9.25 -3.57 -21.03
CA ARG A 175 8.32 -4.25 -21.94
C ARG A 175 9.14 -4.91 -23.06
N PRO A 176 9.04 -6.23 -23.26
CA PRO A 176 9.78 -6.88 -24.33
C PRO A 176 9.21 -6.48 -25.69
N GLU A 177 10.05 -6.48 -26.73
CA GLU A 177 9.64 -6.14 -28.11
C GLU A 177 8.54 -7.09 -28.62
N SER A 178 8.55 -8.34 -28.15
CA SER A 178 7.58 -9.38 -28.48
C SER A 178 6.20 -9.22 -27.82
N PHE A 179 6.03 -8.30 -26.85
CA PHE A 179 4.77 -8.11 -26.12
C PHE A 179 3.61 -7.61 -27.00
N GLY A 180 3.92 -7.07 -28.19
CA GLY A 180 2.93 -6.44 -29.06
C GLY A 180 2.52 -5.04 -28.56
N PRO A 181 1.38 -4.50 -29.05
CA PRO A 181 0.96 -3.15 -28.70
C PRO A 181 0.55 -3.07 -27.23
N ALA A 182 1.11 -2.09 -26.50
CA ALA A 182 0.71 -1.83 -25.12
C ALA A 182 -0.71 -1.26 -25.03
N LEU A 183 -1.31 -1.43 -23.85
CA LEU A 183 -2.60 -0.82 -23.52
C LEU A 183 -2.52 0.70 -23.67
N LYS A 184 -3.46 1.25 -24.43
CA LYS A 184 -3.58 2.71 -24.61
C LYS A 184 -4.26 3.31 -23.38
N MET A 185 -3.55 4.19 -22.69
CA MET A 185 -4.10 4.98 -21.59
C MET A 185 -4.82 6.23 -22.11
N SER A 186 -5.75 6.78 -21.32
CA SER A 186 -6.43 8.03 -21.62
C SER A 186 -5.44 9.21 -21.69
N GLU A 187 -5.81 10.27 -22.40
CA GLU A 187 -4.98 11.49 -22.43
C GLU A 187 -4.82 12.12 -21.05
N GLU A 188 -5.90 12.14 -20.26
CA GLU A 188 -5.87 12.63 -18.88
C GLU A 188 -4.87 11.87 -18.01
N PHE A 189 -4.81 10.54 -18.13
CA PHE A 189 -3.82 9.75 -17.40
C PHE A 189 -2.40 10.16 -17.82
N LYS A 190 -2.16 10.33 -19.12
CA LYS A 190 -0.84 10.76 -19.61
C LYS A 190 -0.47 12.16 -19.11
N ASP A 191 -1.42 13.09 -18.98
CA ASP A 191 -1.18 14.42 -18.42
C ASP A 191 -0.72 14.33 -16.96
N VAL A 192 -1.44 13.58 -16.12
CA VAL A 192 -1.08 13.37 -14.71
C VAL A 192 0.34 12.81 -14.56
N TRP A 193 0.72 11.88 -15.43
CA TRP A 193 2.04 11.25 -15.39
C TRP A 193 3.16 12.08 -16.04
N ARG A 194 2.86 13.01 -16.94
CA ARG A 194 3.86 13.96 -17.46
C ARG A 194 4.29 14.99 -16.43
N GLU A 195 3.35 15.40 -15.57
CA GLU A 195 3.60 16.31 -14.45
C GLU A 195 4.30 15.63 -13.27
N ALA A 196 4.39 14.29 -13.29
CA ALA A 196 5.10 13.52 -12.30
C ALA A 196 6.60 13.54 -12.59
N GLU A 197 7.39 14.15 -11.69
CA GLU A 197 8.88 14.16 -11.73
C GLU A 197 9.52 12.75 -11.61
N PHE A 198 8.72 11.69 -11.58
CA PHE A 198 9.13 10.28 -11.37
C PHE A 198 10.03 9.68 -12.46
N PHE A 199 10.27 10.38 -13.56
CA PHE A 199 11.24 9.95 -14.58
C PHE A 199 12.65 10.51 -14.38
N ASP A 200 12.97 11.11 -13.23
CA ASP A 200 14.37 11.30 -12.82
C ASP A 200 14.87 10.07 -12.05
N HIS A 201 15.59 9.20 -12.79
CA HIS A 201 16.27 8.02 -12.26
C HIS A 201 17.35 8.42 -11.23
N ASN A 202 17.03 8.67 -9.96
CA ASN A 202 17.99 8.63 -8.83
C ASN A 202 17.44 8.84 -7.39
N ALA A 203 16.14 9.05 -7.15
CA ALA A 203 15.70 9.54 -5.83
C ALA A 203 15.44 8.48 -4.72
N ASP A 204 15.26 7.20 -5.03
CA ASP A 204 14.94 6.18 -4.00
C ASP A 204 15.99 5.05 -3.86
N HIS A 205 17.19 5.25 -4.44
CA HIS A 205 18.38 4.42 -4.18
C HIS A 205 19.53 5.22 -3.56
N SER A 206 19.25 5.94 -2.47
CA SER A 206 20.20 6.24 -1.38
C SER A 206 19.35 6.88 -0.27
N LYS A 207 19.28 6.39 0.97
CA LYS A 207 20.39 6.17 1.89
C LYS A 207 20.01 5.09 2.91
N GLY A 208 20.42 3.87 2.65
CA GLY A 208 20.89 3.00 3.70
C GLY A 208 22.40 2.90 3.52
N GLU A 209 23.17 3.69 4.28
CA GLU A 209 24.56 3.38 4.64
C GLU A 209 25.16 4.50 5.52
N GLY A 210 25.88 4.07 6.55
CA GLY A 210 27.16 4.70 6.86
C GLY A 210 27.12 5.87 7.84
N HIS A 211 27.07 5.52 9.11
CA HIS A 211 27.80 6.24 10.15
C HIS A 211 29.26 6.49 9.69
N HIS A 212 29.68 7.74 9.48
CA HIS A 212 31.10 8.11 9.59
C HIS A 212 31.26 9.52 10.15
N ILE A 213 31.72 9.47 11.39
CA ILE A 213 32.36 10.50 12.21
C ILE A 213 33.52 11.16 11.45
N GLY A 214 33.55 12.49 11.49
CA GLY A 214 34.64 13.37 11.07
C GLY A 214 34.32 14.79 11.49
#